data_AF-A0A2V9DCM9-F1
#
_entry.id   AF-A0A2V9DCM9-F1
#
_cell.length_a   1.000
_cell.length_b   1.000
_cell.length_c   1.000
_cell.angle_alpha   90.00
_cell.angle_beta   90.00
_cell.angle_gamma   90.00
#
_symmetry.space_group_name_H-M   'P 1'
#
loop_
_entity.id
_entity.type
_entity.pdbx_description
1 polymer ?
#
loop_
_entity_poly.entity_id
_entity_poly.type
_entity_poly.pdbx_seq_one_letter_code
_entity_poly.pdbx_strand_id
1 'polypeptide(L)'
;MPEDKPLALPGSSWDTVKKIIRAFYAAQNEETPKLATIARYAAVARPVVSMNNRFLRSVGIVRGDQWKLTDIGLRYATGLQMNNDSMASDSLSAAIRENPILNELIRLLVARGEMKTDTFKAELMLRLNISPRDRQALFVKPVFDMLQEAGLIAMDSDTVTLANVRSLGNREFYDSPLPPPSGKAGGPPGPSDDEGLPLLLGPNRIVYVRLPDDWDGKKDLPKLLKLLEISLGDV
;
A
#
# COMPACT_ATOMS: atom_id res chain seq x y z
N MET A 1 -11.97 -15.91 -13.89
CA MET A 1 -10.62 -15.32 -13.89
C MET A 1 -10.76 -13.88 -14.34
N PRO A 2 -10.25 -12.89 -13.61
CA PRO A 2 -10.31 -11.52 -14.08
C PRO A 2 -9.43 -11.43 -15.33
N GLU A 3 -9.98 -10.92 -16.43
CA GLU A 3 -9.26 -10.75 -17.68
C GLU A 3 -7.96 -9.97 -17.44
N ASP A 4 -6.82 -10.52 -17.87
CA ASP A 4 -5.51 -9.85 -17.95
C ASP A 4 -5.61 -8.65 -18.90
N LYS A 5 -6.24 -7.57 -18.45
CA LYS A 5 -6.26 -6.31 -19.18
C LYS A 5 -4.96 -5.59 -18.86
N PRO A 6 -4.12 -5.28 -19.87
CA PRO A 6 -2.90 -4.54 -19.65
C PRO A 6 -3.23 -3.20 -18.99
N LEU A 7 -2.40 -2.80 -18.02
CA LEU A 7 -2.47 -1.51 -17.35
C LEU A 7 -2.60 -0.41 -18.41
N ALA A 8 -3.63 0.42 -18.31
CA ALA A 8 -3.74 1.62 -19.12
C ALA A 8 -3.14 2.82 -18.37
N LEU A 9 -2.72 3.88 -19.06
CA LEU A 9 -2.39 5.12 -18.39
C LEU A 9 -3.66 5.93 -18.09
N PRO A 10 -3.67 6.70 -16.98
CA PRO A 10 -4.71 7.70 -16.74
C PRO A 10 -4.69 8.75 -17.86
N GLY A 11 -5.84 9.35 -18.15
CA GLY A 11 -5.96 10.46 -19.11
C GLY A 11 -5.79 11.84 -18.50
N SER A 12 -5.50 11.92 -17.19
CA SER A 12 -5.50 13.16 -16.43
C SER A 12 -4.59 13.06 -15.21
N SER A 13 -4.34 14.20 -14.55
CA SER A 13 -3.69 14.27 -13.24
C SER A 13 -4.32 13.32 -12.22
N TRP A 14 -3.55 12.82 -11.26
CA TRP A 14 -4.05 11.95 -10.21
C TRP A 14 -5.19 12.59 -9.39
N ASP A 15 -5.15 13.90 -9.12
CA ASP A 15 -6.24 14.59 -8.42
C ASP A 15 -7.57 14.57 -9.18
N THR A 16 -7.51 14.66 -10.51
CA THR A 16 -8.69 14.52 -11.37
C THR A 16 -9.20 13.08 -11.33
N VAL A 17 -8.31 12.09 -11.29
CA VAL A 17 -8.71 10.68 -11.11
C VAL A 17 -9.40 10.47 -9.76
N LYS A 18 -8.87 11.03 -8.67
CA LYS A 18 -9.52 11.00 -7.34
C LYS A 18 -10.91 11.63 -7.34
N LYS A 19 -11.10 12.76 -8.05
CA LYS A 19 -12.44 13.36 -8.24
C LYS A 19 -13.40 12.41 -8.94
N ILE A 20 -12.95 11.70 -9.97
CA ILE A 20 -13.75 10.69 -10.67
C ILE A 20 -14.10 9.53 -9.75
N ILE A 21 -13.15 9.05 -8.93
CA ILE A 21 -13.40 7.96 -7.96
C ILE A 21 -14.43 8.38 -6.90
N ARG A 22 -14.33 9.60 -6.36
CA ARG A 22 -15.35 10.16 -5.46
C ARG A 22 -16.73 10.26 -6.12
N ALA A 23 -16.77 10.57 -7.42
CA ALA A 23 -18.03 10.60 -8.17
C ALA A 23 -18.65 9.21 -8.36
N PHE A 24 -17.84 8.17 -8.57
CA PHE A 24 -18.32 6.79 -8.54
C PHE A 24 -18.89 6.41 -7.18
N TYR A 25 -18.27 6.85 -6.09
CA TYR A 25 -18.78 6.65 -4.73
C TYR A 25 -20.13 7.34 -4.50
N ALA A 26 -20.25 8.61 -4.92
CA ALA A 26 -21.52 9.34 -4.84
C ALA A 26 -22.65 8.69 -5.65
N ALA A 27 -22.30 8.04 -6.76
CA ALA A 27 -23.25 7.32 -7.61
C ALA A 27 -23.48 5.85 -7.18
N GLN A 28 -22.85 5.36 -6.11
CA GLN A 28 -22.85 3.93 -5.75
C GLN A 28 -24.25 3.39 -5.43
N ASN A 29 -25.12 4.26 -4.89
CA ASN A 29 -26.52 3.92 -4.56
C ASN A 29 -27.44 3.93 -5.79
N GLU A 30 -26.98 4.44 -6.94
CA GLU A 30 -27.74 4.32 -8.18
C GLU A 30 -27.68 2.87 -8.68
N GLU A 31 -28.82 2.33 -9.10
CA GLU A 31 -28.89 0.96 -9.59
C GLU A 31 -28.02 0.78 -10.84
N THR A 32 -28.09 1.73 -11.78
CA THR A 32 -27.36 1.75 -13.05
C THR A 32 -26.73 3.12 -13.35
N PRO A 33 -25.66 3.51 -12.61
CA PRO A 33 -24.96 4.77 -12.86
C PRO A 33 -24.45 4.81 -14.30
N LYS A 34 -24.58 5.98 -14.94
CA LYS A 34 -24.13 6.21 -16.33
C LYS A 34 -22.95 7.16 -16.35
N LEU A 35 -22.18 7.13 -17.44
CA LEU A 35 -21.08 8.06 -17.70
C LEU A 35 -21.47 9.54 -17.44
N ALA A 36 -22.69 9.94 -17.82
CA ALA A 36 -23.18 11.30 -17.60
C ALA A 36 -23.35 11.64 -16.12
N THR A 37 -23.83 10.69 -15.30
CA THR A 37 -23.94 10.83 -13.85
C THR A 37 -22.56 11.03 -13.23
N ILE A 38 -21.59 10.16 -13.58
CA ILE A 38 -20.23 10.23 -13.03
C ILE A 38 -19.56 11.56 -13.39
N ALA A 39 -19.71 12.00 -14.65
CA ALA A 39 -19.17 13.28 -15.11
C ALA A 39 -19.77 14.47 -14.33
N ARG A 40 -21.08 14.43 -14.08
CA ARG A 40 -21.78 15.45 -13.29
C ARG A 40 -21.27 15.51 -11.85
N TYR A 41 -21.18 14.38 -11.15
CA TYR A 41 -20.69 14.35 -9.76
C TYR A 41 -19.22 14.70 -9.64
N ALA A 42 -18.40 14.36 -10.64
CA ALA A 42 -16.98 14.73 -10.67
C ALA A 42 -16.74 16.20 -11.04
N ALA A 43 -17.77 16.92 -11.52
CA ALA A 43 -17.67 18.25 -12.10
C ALA A 43 -16.62 18.32 -13.25
N VAL A 44 -16.59 17.30 -14.10
CA VAL A 44 -15.70 17.23 -15.28
C VAL A 44 -16.47 16.86 -16.54
N ALA A 45 -15.90 17.16 -17.71
CA ALA A 45 -16.52 16.78 -18.98
C ALA A 45 -16.54 15.25 -19.17
N ARG A 46 -17.58 14.73 -19.83
CA ARG A 46 -17.74 13.28 -20.12
C ARG A 46 -16.50 12.63 -20.77
N PRO A 47 -15.80 13.26 -21.72
CA PRO A 47 -14.58 12.68 -22.28
C PRO A 47 -13.48 12.46 -21.25
N VAL A 48 -13.37 13.30 -20.21
CA VAL A 48 -12.38 13.15 -19.13
C VAL A 48 -12.64 11.88 -18.33
N VAL A 49 -13.90 11.61 -17.98
CA VAL A 49 -14.27 10.35 -17.30
C VAL A 49 -13.99 9.14 -18.20
N SER A 50 -14.41 9.21 -19.47
CA SER A 50 -14.21 8.11 -20.43
C SER A 50 -12.74 7.77 -20.61
N MET A 51 -11.86 8.78 -20.70
CA MET A 51 -10.44 8.60 -20.91
C MET A 51 -9.74 7.94 -19.71
N ASN A 52 -10.25 8.13 -18.49
CA ASN A 52 -9.70 7.52 -17.28
C ASN A 52 -10.35 6.17 -16.91
N ASN A 53 -11.52 5.85 -17.46
CA ASN A 53 -12.25 4.62 -17.11
C ASN A 53 -11.45 3.35 -17.40
N ARG A 54 -10.70 3.31 -18.51
CA ARG A 54 -9.86 2.14 -18.83
C ARG A 54 -8.77 1.93 -17.78
N PHE A 55 -8.12 3.00 -17.33
CA PHE A 55 -7.12 2.96 -16.26
C PHE A 55 -7.72 2.45 -14.95
N LEU A 56 -8.82 3.05 -14.50
CA LEU A 56 -9.51 2.66 -13.26
C LEU A 56 -9.94 1.19 -13.25
N ARG A 57 -10.35 0.66 -14.39
CA ARG A 57 -10.65 -0.78 -14.56
C ARG A 57 -9.39 -1.63 -14.54
N SER A 58 -8.32 -1.19 -15.20
CA SER A 58 -7.05 -1.93 -15.23
C SER A 58 -6.36 -2.01 -13.87
N VAL A 59 -6.54 -1.00 -13.00
CA VAL A 59 -6.04 -1.02 -11.61
C VAL A 59 -6.98 -1.81 -10.68
N GLY A 60 -8.18 -2.17 -11.13
CA GLY A 60 -9.14 -2.90 -10.30
C GLY A 60 -9.96 -2.02 -9.34
N ILE A 61 -10.01 -0.70 -9.55
CA ILE A 61 -10.83 0.23 -8.75
C ILE A 61 -12.29 0.22 -9.23
N VAL A 62 -12.51 0.15 -10.54
CA VAL A 62 -13.83 0.12 -11.18
C VAL A 62 -14.07 -1.25 -11.78
N ARG A 63 -15.31 -1.76 -11.68
CA ARG A 63 -15.71 -3.07 -12.22
C ARG A 63 -15.56 -3.11 -13.75
N GLY A 64 -15.21 -4.29 -14.27
CA GLY A 64 -14.85 -4.49 -15.67
C GLY A 64 -16.00 -4.32 -16.67
N ASP A 65 -17.25 -4.48 -16.24
CA ASP A 65 -18.48 -4.44 -17.04
C ASP A 65 -19.43 -3.30 -16.61
N GLN A 66 -19.26 -2.78 -15.39
CA GLN A 66 -20.20 -1.85 -14.76
C GLN A 66 -19.57 -0.48 -14.47
N TRP A 67 -20.41 0.55 -14.33
CA TRP A 67 -20.00 1.87 -13.84
C TRP A 67 -20.04 1.94 -12.31
N LYS A 68 -19.50 0.90 -11.64
CA LYS A 68 -19.49 0.77 -10.18
C LYS A 68 -18.09 0.45 -9.66
N LEU A 69 -17.85 0.79 -8.40
CA LEU A 69 -16.60 0.46 -7.73
C LEU A 69 -16.52 -1.05 -7.43
N THR A 70 -15.31 -1.58 -7.44
CA THR A 70 -15.00 -2.88 -6.79
C THR A 70 -15.02 -2.71 -5.28
N ASP A 71 -14.89 -3.80 -4.52
CA ASP A 71 -14.85 -3.72 -3.05
C ASP A 71 -13.60 -2.94 -2.57
N ILE A 72 -12.46 -3.13 -3.23
CA ILE A 72 -11.24 -2.35 -2.98
C ILE A 72 -11.43 -0.89 -3.38
N GLY A 73 -12.05 -0.62 -4.53
CA GLY A 73 -12.37 0.73 -4.98
C GLY A 73 -13.33 1.46 -4.02
N LEU A 74 -14.30 0.74 -3.45
CA LEU A 74 -15.23 1.28 -2.46
C LEU A 74 -14.51 1.66 -1.16
N ARG A 75 -13.61 0.80 -0.66
CA ARG A 75 -12.79 1.10 0.52
C ARG A 75 -11.89 2.31 0.29
N TYR A 76 -11.22 2.36 -0.85
CA TYR A 76 -10.39 3.50 -1.24
C TYR A 76 -11.21 4.79 -1.31
N ALA A 77 -12.35 4.78 -2.01
CA ALA A 77 -13.20 5.95 -2.14
C ALA A 77 -13.81 6.41 -0.80
N THR A 78 -14.13 5.46 0.09
CA THR A 78 -14.54 5.77 1.47
C THR A 78 -13.41 6.47 2.22
N GLY A 79 -12.16 6.02 2.04
CA GLY A 79 -10.98 6.66 2.64
C GLY A 79 -10.80 8.09 2.17
N LEU A 80 -10.94 8.31 0.86
CA LEU A 80 -10.93 9.64 0.26
C LEU A 80 -12.06 10.55 0.73
N GLN A 81 -13.23 10.00 1.08
CA GLN A 81 -14.40 10.75 1.54
C GLN A 81 -14.27 11.14 3.01
N MET A 82 -13.69 10.26 3.83
CA MET A 82 -13.49 10.47 5.27
C MET A 82 -12.17 11.16 5.60
N ASN A 83 -11.35 11.51 4.59
CA ASN A 83 -9.97 11.97 4.77
C ASN A 83 -9.15 11.02 5.66
N ASN A 84 -9.38 9.72 5.50
CA ASN A 84 -8.64 8.67 6.18
C ASN A 84 -7.52 8.18 5.26
N ASP A 85 -6.37 8.86 5.32
CA ASP A 85 -5.21 8.60 4.47
C ASP A 85 -4.67 7.17 4.66
N SER A 86 -4.74 6.65 5.88
CA SER A 86 -4.35 5.28 6.23
C SER A 86 -5.21 4.24 5.49
N MET A 87 -6.54 4.41 5.49
CA MET A 87 -7.46 3.53 4.77
C MET A 87 -7.33 3.67 3.25
N ALA A 88 -7.14 4.89 2.76
CA ALA A 88 -6.93 5.16 1.35
C ALA A 88 -5.63 4.51 0.86
N SER A 89 -4.51 4.74 1.54
CA SER A 89 -3.20 4.16 1.22
C SER A 89 -3.25 2.63 1.21
N ASP A 90 -3.85 2.00 2.23
CA ASP A 90 -3.95 0.54 2.31
C ASP A 90 -4.75 -0.06 1.16
N SER A 91 -5.92 0.53 0.89
CA SER A 91 -6.81 0.05 -0.17
C SER A 91 -6.16 0.21 -1.55
N LEU A 92 -5.48 1.33 -1.76
CA LEU A 92 -4.77 1.61 -3.01
C LEU A 92 -3.55 0.69 -3.19
N SER A 93 -2.80 0.45 -2.11
CA SER A 93 -1.68 -0.50 -2.08
C SER A 93 -2.15 -1.93 -2.42
N ALA A 94 -3.30 -2.36 -1.87
CA ALA A 94 -3.91 -3.64 -2.21
C ALA A 94 -4.24 -3.73 -3.71
N ALA A 95 -4.92 -2.72 -4.27
CA ALA A 95 -5.23 -2.66 -5.71
C ALA A 95 -3.97 -2.75 -6.59
N ILE A 96 -2.91 -2.04 -6.21
CA ILE A 96 -1.64 -2.01 -6.94
C ILE A 96 -0.95 -3.39 -6.92
N ARG A 97 -0.98 -4.10 -5.79
CA ARG A 97 -0.38 -5.43 -5.65
C ARG A 97 -1.08 -6.49 -6.48
N GLU A 98 -2.38 -6.32 -6.71
CA GLU A 98 -3.18 -7.20 -7.57
C GLU A 98 -2.92 -6.96 -9.07
N ASN A 99 -2.42 -5.77 -9.45
CA ASN A 99 -2.06 -5.49 -10.83
C ASN A 99 -0.66 -6.03 -11.18
N PRO A 100 -0.51 -6.95 -12.16
CA PRO A 100 0.79 -7.57 -12.46
C PRO A 100 1.88 -6.57 -12.86
N ILE A 101 1.55 -5.59 -13.72
CA ILE A 101 2.51 -4.62 -14.24
C ILE A 101 3.01 -3.68 -13.14
N LEU A 102 2.09 -3.18 -12.30
CA LEU A 102 2.47 -2.31 -11.19
C LEU A 102 3.23 -3.08 -10.11
N ASN A 103 2.80 -4.29 -9.77
CA ASN A 103 3.49 -5.13 -8.80
C ASN A 103 4.92 -5.48 -9.25
N GLU A 104 5.12 -5.82 -10.53
CA GLU A 104 6.45 -6.04 -11.09
C GLU A 104 7.33 -4.79 -11.07
N LEU A 105 6.75 -3.60 -11.32
CA LEU A 105 7.47 -2.34 -11.21
C LEU A 105 7.94 -2.07 -9.77
N ILE A 106 7.09 -2.35 -8.78
CA ILE A 106 7.48 -2.23 -7.36
C ILE A 106 8.55 -3.26 -7.01
N ARG A 107 8.43 -4.51 -7.45
CA ARG A 107 9.46 -5.55 -7.22
C ARG A 107 10.81 -5.18 -7.82
N LEU A 108 10.82 -4.52 -8.98
CA LEU A 108 12.04 -4.00 -9.58
C LEU A 108 12.73 -2.97 -8.66
N LEU A 109 11.94 -2.04 -8.11
CA LEU A 109 12.45 -1.05 -7.17
C LEU A 109 12.94 -1.70 -5.87
N VAL A 110 12.25 -2.73 -5.37
CA VAL A 110 12.71 -3.51 -4.22
C VAL A 110 14.07 -4.15 -4.49
N ALA A 111 14.27 -4.72 -5.68
CA ALA A 111 15.52 -5.37 -6.04
C ALA A 111 16.68 -4.38 -6.24
N ARG A 112 16.39 -3.16 -6.71
CA ARG A 112 17.42 -2.13 -6.97
C ARG A 112 17.65 -1.17 -5.80
N GLY A 113 16.71 -1.07 -4.86
CA GLY A 113 16.73 -0.17 -3.70
C GLY A 113 16.43 1.28 -4.08
N GLU A 114 17.34 1.92 -4.79
CA GLU A 114 17.24 3.30 -5.26
C GLU A 114 17.39 3.36 -6.79
N MET A 115 16.58 4.19 -7.43
CA MET A 115 16.60 4.36 -8.89
C MET A 115 16.46 5.84 -9.26
N LYS A 116 17.09 6.27 -10.35
CA LYS A 116 16.78 7.59 -10.92
C LYS A 116 15.33 7.67 -11.39
N THR A 117 14.69 8.82 -11.20
CA THR A 117 13.29 9.07 -11.60
C THR A 117 13.06 8.80 -13.09
N ASP A 118 13.97 9.24 -13.96
CA ASP A 118 13.87 8.98 -15.39
C ASP A 118 14.02 7.50 -15.75
N THR A 119 14.89 6.78 -15.04
CA THR A 119 15.04 5.33 -15.22
C THR A 119 13.77 4.60 -14.79
N PHE A 120 13.21 4.96 -13.63
CA PHE A 120 11.97 4.35 -13.13
C PHE A 120 10.79 4.64 -14.07
N LYS A 121 10.73 5.86 -14.63
CA LYS A 121 9.78 6.25 -15.68
C LYS A 121 9.94 5.39 -16.94
N ALA A 122 11.17 5.21 -17.41
CA ALA A 122 11.46 4.40 -18.59
C ALA A 122 11.04 2.93 -18.40
N GLU A 123 11.20 2.36 -17.21
CA GLU A 123 10.80 0.98 -16.90
C GLU A 123 9.27 0.80 -17.00
N LEU A 124 8.49 1.74 -16.46
CA LEU A 124 7.02 1.70 -16.62
C LEU A 124 6.62 1.85 -18.10
N MET A 125 7.26 2.77 -18.82
CA MET A 125 6.97 2.99 -20.24
C MET A 125 7.30 1.78 -21.10
N LEU A 126 8.42 1.10 -20.82
CA LEU A 126 8.83 -0.13 -21.49
C LEU A 126 7.77 -1.23 -21.31
N ARG A 127 7.29 -1.41 -20.07
CA ARG A 127 6.26 -2.42 -19.73
C ARG A 127 4.91 -2.13 -20.37
N LEU A 128 4.61 -0.87 -20.62
CA LEU A 128 3.40 -0.42 -21.31
C LEU A 128 3.56 -0.34 -22.83
N ASN A 129 4.76 -0.62 -23.35
CA ASN A 129 5.12 -0.44 -24.75
C ASN A 129 4.80 0.99 -25.27
N ILE A 130 5.15 2.01 -24.48
CA ILE A 130 4.93 3.43 -24.80
C ILE A 130 6.26 4.08 -25.13
N SER A 131 6.32 4.77 -26.27
CA SER A 131 7.51 5.53 -26.67
C SER A 131 7.62 6.84 -25.88
N PRO A 132 8.84 7.31 -25.55
CA PRO A 132 9.08 8.66 -25.00
C PRO A 132 8.50 9.79 -25.85
N ARG A 133 8.30 9.56 -27.15
CA ARG A 133 7.73 10.52 -28.10
C ARG A 133 6.20 10.50 -28.16
N ASP A 134 5.57 9.49 -27.55
CA ASP A 134 4.12 9.40 -27.56
C ASP A 134 3.52 10.44 -26.64
N ARG A 135 2.40 11.04 -27.08
CA ARG A 135 1.60 11.95 -26.24
C ARG A 135 1.21 11.31 -24.90
N GLN A 136 1.09 9.99 -24.86
CA GLN A 136 0.75 9.22 -23.66
C GLN A 136 1.85 9.26 -22.58
N ALA A 137 3.11 9.53 -22.94
CA ALA A 137 4.23 9.61 -21.99
C ALA A 137 4.06 10.70 -20.91
N LEU A 138 3.28 11.75 -21.21
CA LEU A 138 2.94 12.81 -20.25
C LEU A 138 2.08 12.30 -19.09
N PHE A 139 1.36 11.20 -19.29
CA PHE A 139 0.43 10.63 -18.31
C PHE A 139 1.05 9.51 -17.46
N VAL A 140 2.38 9.37 -17.51
CA VAL A 140 3.11 8.48 -16.60
C VAL A 140 3.19 9.07 -15.19
N LYS A 141 3.36 10.40 -15.07
CA LYS A 141 3.49 11.06 -13.76
C LYS A 141 2.31 10.81 -12.81
N PRO A 142 1.04 10.86 -13.24
CA PRO A 142 -0.09 10.49 -12.39
C PRO A 142 -0.06 9.06 -11.85
N VAL A 143 0.58 8.12 -12.54
CA VAL A 143 0.79 6.76 -12.00
C VAL A 143 1.76 6.82 -10.82
N PHE A 144 2.81 7.65 -10.89
CA PHE A 144 3.77 7.81 -9.80
C PHE A 144 3.16 8.56 -8.61
N ASP A 145 2.28 9.53 -8.87
CA ASP A 145 1.49 10.19 -7.83
C ASP A 145 0.60 9.19 -7.08
N MET A 146 -0.03 8.26 -7.82
CA MET A 146 -0.78 7.16 -7.24
C MET A 146 0.11 6.22 -6.40
N LEU A 147 1.30 5.84 -6.89
CA LEU A 147 2.22 4.97 -6.15
C LEU A 147 2.74 5.63 -4.86
N GLN A 148 2.96 6.95 -4.87
CA GLN A 148 3.33 7.72 -3.68
C GLN A 148 2.17 7.79 -2.68
N GLU A 149 0.96 8.08 -3.14
CA GLU A 149 -0.23 8.10 -2.27
C GLU A 149 -0.54 6.72 -1.67
N ALA A 150 -0.22 5.65 -2.39
CA ALA A 150 -0.31 4.28 -1.87
C ALA A 150 0.77 3.94 -0.82
N GLY A 151 1.71 4.85 -0.56
CA GLY A 151 2.83 4.62 0.35
C GLY A 151 3.77 3.51 -0.12
N LEU A 152 3.90 3.32 -1.44
CA LEU A 152 4.77 2.27 -2.02
C LEU A 152 6.14 2.82 -2.45
N ILE A 153 6.17 4.07 -2.90
CA ILE A 153 7.40 4.75 -3.32
C ILE A 153 7.49 6.12 -2.66
N ALA A 154 8.71 6.57 -2.44
CA ALA A 154 9.04 7.96 -2.14
C ALA A 154 9.86 8.52 -3.31
N MET A 155 9.57 9.77 -3.70
CA MET A 155 10.32 10.46 -4.75
C MET A 155 11.01 11.69 -4.16
N ASP A 156 12.28 11.83 -4.47
CA ASP A 156 13.02 13.09 -4.34
C ASP A 156 13.23 13.69 -5.74
N SER A 157 13.92 14.84 -5.82
CA SER A 157 14.20 15.60 -7.03
C SER A 157 14.77 14.77 -8.20
N ASP A 158 15.63 13.76 -7.95
CA ASP A 158 16.22 12.91 -9.01
C ASP A 158 16.03 11.40 -8.79
N THR A 159 15.55 10.97 -7.62
CA THR A 159 15.53 9.55 -7.25
C THR A 159 14.18 9.06 -6.75
N VAL A 160 13.94 7.76 -6.91
CA VAL A 160 12.81 7.01 -6.42
C VAL A 160 13.34 5.91 -5.52
N THR A 161 12.78 5.82 -4.32
CA THR A 161 13.08 4.80 -3.33
C THR A 161 11.78 4.14 -2.86
N LEU A 162 11.89 2.99 -2.17
CA LEU A 162 10.73 2.45 -1.48
C LEU A 162 10.30 3.42 -0.37
N ALA A 163 9.00 3.70 -0.29
CA ALA A 163 8.48 4.39 0.87
C ALA A 163 8.75 3.53 2.12
N ASN A 164 9.37 4.16 3.13
CA ASN A 164 9.93 3.54 4.33
C ASN A 164 9.11 2.33 4.81
N VAL A 165 9.75 1.15 4.85
CA VAL A 165 9.17 -0.18 5.19
C VAL A 165 8.59 -0.24 6.63
N ARG A 166 8.58 0.87 7.38
CA ARG A 166 7.92 0.98 8.68
C ARG A 166 6.40 0.86 8.63
N SER A 167 5.74 1.09 7.50
CA SER A 167 4.26 1.02 7.40
C SER A 167 3.70 -0.37 7.06
N LEU A 168 4.54 -1.38 6.81
CA LEU A 168 4.07 -2.75 6.51
C LEU A 168 4.32 -3.74 7.65
N GLY A 169 4.88 -3.28 8.77
CA GLY A 169 5.19 -4.11 9.94
C GLY A 169 4.66 -3.60 11.29
N ASN A 170 4.29 -2.32 11.44
CA ASN A 170 3.74 -1.77 12.68
C ASN A 170 2.47 -0.95 12.39
N ARG A 171 1.31 -1.59 12.44
CA ARG A 171 0.08 -0.89 12.86
C ARG A 171 -0.29 -1.41 14.23
N GLU A 172 0.25 -0.75 15.24
CA GLU A 172 -0.40 -0.73 16.55
C GLU A 172 -1.81 -0.18 16.33
N PHE A 173 -2.78 -1.05 16.54
CA PHE A 173 -4.18 -0.66 16.63
C PHE A 173 -4.38 0.11 17.95
N TYR A 174 -5.08 1.24 17.83
CA TYR A 174 -5.60 2.13 18.89
C TYR A 174 -4.61 3.12 19.53
N ASP A 175 -4.57 4.34 18.99
CA ASP A 175 -4.44 5.53 19.84
C ASP A 175 -5.77 6.31 19.76
N SER A 176 -6.65 6.01 20.71
CA SER A 176 -7.78 6.86 21.06
C SER A 176 -7.84 6.86 22.59
N PRO A 177 -7.88 8.03 23.24
CA PRO A 177 -7.93 8.10 24.70
C PRO A 177 -9.19 7.40 25.21
N LEU A 178 -9.02 6.35 26.02
CA LEU A 178 -10.12 5.64 26.65
C LEU A 178 -10.85 6.57 27.65
N PRO A 179 -12.20 6.52 27.74
CA PRO A 179 -12.91 7.09 28.88
C PRO A 179 -12.53 6.34 30.18
N PRO A 180 -12.58 7.00 31.35
CA PRO A 180 -12.11 6.41 32.60
C PRO A 180 -12.90 5.15 33.01
N PRO A 181 -12.25 4.16 33.65
CA PRO A 181 -12.82 2.84 33.86
C PRO A 181 -13.91 2.83 34.93
N SER A 182 -15.14 2.54 34.52
CA SER A 182 -16.20 2.09 35.43
C SER A 182 -16.15 0.57 35.56
N GLY A 183 -15.68 0.07 36.71
CA GLY A 183 -16.12 -1.20 37.31
C GLY A 183 -15.70 -2.54 36.65
N LYS A 184 -14.72 -3.20 37.30
CA LYS A 184 -14.40 -4.65 37.28
C LYS A 184 -14.17 -5.32 35.91
N ALA A 185 -12.92 -5.24 35.46
CA ALA A 185 -12.39 -5.89 34.27
C ALA A 185 -12.02 -7.37 34.51
N GLY A 186 -12.60 -8.28 33.71
CA GLY A 186 -11.92 -9.48 33.25
C GLY A 186 -11.32 -9.17 31.88
N GLY A 187 -10.01 -9.00 31.80
CA GLY A 187 -9.29 -8.68 30.55
C GLY A 187 -9.04 -9.93 29.69
N PRO A 188 -8.78 -9.76 28.38
CA PRO A 188 -8.23 -10.83 27.54
C PRO A 188 -6.82 -11.21 28.03
N PRO A 189 -6.36 -12.46 27.87
CA PRO A 189 -5.03 -12.86 28.30
C PRO A 189 -3.98 -12.08 27.48
N GLY A 190 -3.11 -11.34 28.17
CA GLY A 190 -1.87 -10.85 27.60
C GLY A 190 -0.94 -12.03 27.25
N PRO A 191 0.16 -11.79 26.50
CA PRO A 191 1.18 -12.81 26.29
C PRO A 191 1.65 -13.28 27.67
N SER A 192 1.48 -14.57 27.92
CA SER A 192 1.91 -15.22 29.15
C SER A 192 3.42 -15.03 29.32
N ASP A 193 3.87 -14.81 30.56
CA ASP A 193 5.28 -14.73 31.00
C ASP A 193 6.13 -16.00 30.68
N ASP A 194 5.58 -16.94 29.90
CA ASP A 194 6.18 -18.21 29.45
C ASP A 194 6.89 -18.11 28.08
N GLU A 195 6.69 -17.04 27.32
CA GLU A 195 7.32 -16.87 26.01
C GLU A 195 8.66 -16.13 26.17
N GLY A 196 9.77 -16.89 26.07
CA GLY A 196 11.13 -16.42 26.27
C GLY A 196 11.54 -15.22 25.39
N LEU A 197 12.73 -14.66 25.65
CA LEU A 197 13.21 -13.47 24.94
C LEU A 197 13.41 -13.75 23.43
N PRO A 198 12.77 -12.98 22.53
CA PRO A 198 12.95 -13.15 21.10
C PRO A 198 14.31 -12.58 20.64
N LEU A 199 15.10 -13.39 19.93
CA LEU A 199 16.34 -12.99 19.28
C LEU A 199 16.23 -13.11 17.77
N LEU A 200 16.67 -12.07 17.07
CA LEU A 200 16.73 -12.01 15.61
C LEU A 200 18.09 -12.53 15.13
N LEU A 201 18.08 -13.61 14.35
CA LEU A 201 19.30 -14.23 13.79
C LEU A 201 19.44 -13.99 12.27
N GLY A 202 18.59 -13.14 11.68
CA GLY A 202 18.60 -12.80 10.26
C GLY A 202 17.21 -12.48 9.70
N PRO A 203 17.10 -12.11 8.41
CA PRO A 203 15.80 -11.83 7.79
C PRO A 203 14.92 -13.09 7.84
N ASN A 204 13.76 -12.97 8.51
CA ASN A 204 12.77 -14.03 8.76
C ASN A 204 13.19 -15.19 9.68
N ARG A 205 14.19 -15.02 10.57
CA ARG A 205 14.51 -16.04 11.60
C ARG A 205 14.47 -15.43 13.01
N ILE A 206 13.44 -15.79 13.78
CA ILE A 206 13.28 -15.46 15.20
C ILE A 206 13.42 -16.75 16.01
N VAL A 207 14.23 -16.71 17.06
CA VAL A 207 14.35 -17.80 18.05
C VAL A 207 13.99 -17.24 19.42
N TYR A 208 13.26 -18.02 20.21
CA TYR A 208 12.88 -17.66 21.58
C TYR A 208 13.85 -18.32 22.56
N VAL A 209 14.52 -17.52 23.38
CA VAL A 209 15.40 -18.02 24.44
C VAL A 209 14.62 -18.10 25.74
N ARG A 210 14.36 -19.33 26.20
CA ARG A 210 13.78 -19.59 27.52
C ARG A 210 14.90 -19.92 28.50
N LEU A 211 14.92 -19.20 29.62
CA LEU A 211 15.76 -19.57 30.75
C LEU A 211 15.07 -20.69 31.54
N PRO A 212 15.81 -21.69 32.04
CA PRO A 212 15.27 -22.68 32.96
C PRO A 212 14.66 -22.04 34.22
N ASP A 213 13.61 -22.63 34.76
CA ASP A 213 12.88 -22.09 35.92
C ASP A 213 13.74 -22.05 37.21
N ASP A 214 14.87 -22.78 37.24
CA ASP A 214 15.84 -22.87 38.34
C ASP A 214 17.06 -21.94 38.17
N TRP A 215 16.98 -20.93 37.29
CA TRP A 215 18.09 -20.04 36.98
C TRP A 215 18.41 -19.03 38.11
N ASP A 216 19.52 -19.24 38.83
CA ASP A 216 20.00 -18.38 39.92
C ASP A 216 20.82 -17.15 39.45
N GLY A 217 20.93 -16.89 38.14
CA GLY A 217 21.46 -15.64 37.57
C GLY A 217 22.95 -15.31 37.81
N LYS A 218 23.62 -15.94 38.77
CA LYS A 218 24.94 -15.52 39.26
C LYS A 218 26.10 -16.36 38.73
N LYS A 219 25.90 -17.64 38.42
CA LYS A 219 26.99 -18.54 37.95
C LYS A 219 27.09 -18.63 36.43
N ASP A 220 25.96 -18.59 35.72
CA ASP A 220 25.92 -18.93 34.30
C ASP A 220 25.58 -17.76 33.37
N LEU A 221 25.30 -16.58 33.93
CA LEU A 221 25.11 -15.33 33.18
C LEU A 221 26.32 -14.95 32.31
N PRO A 222 27.58 -15.06 32.78
CA PRO A 222 28.75 -14.74 31.93
C PRO A 222 28.90 -15.69 30.74
N LYS A 223 28.51 -16.97 30.89
CA LYS A 223 28.55 -17.95 29.80
C LYS A 223 27.45 -17.72 28.77
N LEU A 224 26.25 -17.35 29.23
CA LEU A 224 25.12 -17.02 28.36
C LEU A 224 25.43 -15.79 27.52
N LEU A 225 25.98 -14.72 28.12
CA LEU A 225 26.40 -13.52 27.41
C LEU A 225 27.44 -13.84 26.33
N LYS A 226 28.45 -14.66 26.66
CA LYS A 226 29.49 -15.05 25.71
C LYS A 226 28.97 -15.92 24.55
N LEU A 227 27.97 -16.77 24.79
CA LEU A 227 27.30 -17.55 23.74
C LEU A 227 26.46 -16.66 22.82
N LEU A 228 25.82 -15.63 23.37
CA LEU A 228 25.05 -14.66 22.60
C LEU A 228 25.95 -13.77 21.75
N GLU A 229 27.09 -13.31 22.28
CA GLU A 229 28.10 -12.55 21.52
C GLU A 229 28.61 -13.37 20.32
N ILE A 230 29.00 -14.63 20.54
CA ILE A 230 29.46 -15.53 19.46
C ILE A 230 28.35 -15.77 18.42
N SER A 231 27.09 -15.89 18.84
CA SER A 231 25.97 -16.17 17.92
C SER A 231 25.47 -14.93 17.16
N LEU A 232 25.71 -13.73 17.68
CA LEU A 232 25.30 -12.46 17.06
C LEU A 232 26.39 -11.85 16.17
N GLY A 233 27.59 -12.45 16.14
CA GLY A 233 28.63 -12.16 15.16
C GLY A 233 29.52 -10.97 15.49
N ASP A 234 29.50 -10.48 16.74
CA ASP A 234 30.47 -9.49 17.21
C ASP A 234 31.73 -10.21 17.71
N VAL A 235 32.71 -10.32 16.81
CA VAL A 235 34.14 -10.49 17.15
C VAL A 235 34.89 -9.27 16.64
#